data_AF-A0A7X2TW60-F1
#
_entry.id   AF-A0A7X2TW60-F1
#
_cell.length_a   1.000
_cell.length_b   1.000
_cell.length_c   1.000
_cell.angle_alpha   90.00
_cell.angle_beta   90.00
_cell.angle_gamma   90.00
#
_symmetry.space_group_name_H-M   'P 1'
#
loop_
_entity.id
_entity.type
_entity.pdbx_description
1 polymer ?
#
loop_
_entity_poly.entity_id
_entity_poly.type
_entity_poly.pdbx_seq_one_letter_code
_entity_poly.pdbx_strand_id
1 'polypeptide(L)'
;MPDNTTRNAHHSIPDDSESSTYRYIIVAAKRARQLQAGARSFLPTTSRKPTVTALEEVRRGLVQYEDPIRDAALAARNTGK
;
A
#
# COMPACT_ATOMS: atom_id res chain seq x y z
N MET A 1 23.89 9.62 8.49
CA MET A 1 23.54 8.35 7.80
C MET A 1 22.65 8.70 6.62
N PRO A 2 22.98 8.32 5.37
CA PRO A 2 22.10 8.62 4.25
C PRO A 2 20.80 7.83 4.41
N ASP A 3 19.69 8.55 4.51
CA ASP A 3 18.34 8.02 4.65
C ASP A 3 17.97 7.19 3.41
N ASN A 4 17.94 5.87 3.56
CA ASN A 4 17.61 4.88 2.52
C ASN A 4 16.19 5.07 1.94
N THR A 5 15.40 5.95 2.55
CA THR A 5 14.11 6.48 2.08
C THR A 5 14.14 6.92 0.61
N THR A 6 15.27 7.43 0.12
CA THR A 6 15.41 7.91 -1.28
C THR A 6 15.33 6.81 -2.35
N ARG A 7 15.64 5.54 -2.05
CA ARG A 7 15.55 4.45 -3.04
C ARG A 7 14.15 3.88 -3.20
N ASN A 8 13.35 3.93 -2.13
CA ASN A 8 12.05 3.26 -2.07
C ASN A 8 10.86 4.21 -2.17
N ALA A 9 11.08 5.51 -2.39
CA ALA A 9 10.02 6.51 -2.51
C ALA A 9 8.93 6.11 -3.53
N HIS A 10 9.32 5.46 -4.64
CA HIS A 10 8.38 4.98 -5.67
C HIS A 10 7.56 3.74 -5.26
N HIS A 11 8.00 3.00 -4.24
CA HIS A 11 7.43 1.71 -3.81
C HIS A 11 6.98 1.76 -2.35
N SER A 12 6.37 2.88 -1.96
CA SER A 12 5.85 3.12 -0.62
C SER A 12 4.39 3.54 -0.70
N ILE A 13 3.63 3.25 0.35
CA ILE A 13 2.26 3.73 0.48
C ILE A 13 2.32 5.13 1.10
N PRO A 14 1.69 6.16 0.52
CA PRO A 14 1.77 7.53 1.02
C PRO A 14 1.39 7.69 2.49
N ASP A 15 0.40 6.92 2.95
CA ASP A 15 -0.12 6.98 4.32
C ASP A 15 0.61 6.05 5.31
N ASP A 16 1.62 5.30 4.86
CA ASP A 16 2.38 4.41 5.74
C ASP A 16 3.51 5.17 6.45
N SER A 17 3.40 5.30 7.77
CA SER A 17 4.40 5.96 8.62
C SER A 17 5.80 5.33 8.56
N GLU A 18 5.90 4.05 8.17
CA GLU A 18 7.18 3.34 8.05
C GLU A 18 7.68 3.25 6.61
N SER A 19 6.90 3.72 5.63
CA SER A 19 7.24 3.65 4.20
C SER A 19 7.72 2.25 3.75
N SER A 20 7.04 1.19 4.23
CA SER A 20 7.51 -0.19 4.06
C SER A 20 7.27 -0.72 2.64
N THR A 21 8.36 -1.05 1.93
CA THR A 21 8.31 -1.65 0.59
C THR A 21 7.56 -2.98 0.57
N TYR A 22 7.74 -3.82 1.60
CA TYR A 22 7.04 -5.10 1.69
C TYR A 22 5.54 -4.91 1.77
N ARG A 23 5.10 -3.91 2.52
CA ARG A 23 3.68 -3.60 2.66
C ARG A 23 3.09 -3.11 1.35
N TYR A 24 3.78 -2.21 0.67
CA TYR A 24 3.41 -1.77 -0.68
C TYR A 24 3.18 -2.96 -1.62
N ILE A 25 4.10 -3.93 -1.66
CA ILE A 25 3.99 -5.13 -2.51
C ILE A 25 2.79 -5.99 -2.11
N ILE A 26 2.59 -6.25 -0.82
CA ILE A 26 1.50 -7.11 -0.33
C ILE A 26 0.13 -6.48 -0.62
N VAL A 27 -0.03 -5.19 -0.35
CA VAL A 27 -1.28 -4.46 -0.60
C VAL A 27 -1.57 -4.41 -2.09
N ALA A 28 -0.57 -4.11 -2.93
CA ALA A 28 -0.72 -4.13 -4.39
C ALA A 28 -1.09 -5.52 -4.93
N ALA A 29 -0.49 -6.59 -4.41
CA ALA A 29 -0.82 -7.96 -4.82
C ALA A 29 -2.26 -8.35 -4.45
N LYS A 30 -2.70 -8.02 -3.22
CA LYS A 30 -4.10 -8.23 -2.79
C LYS A 30 -5.06 -7.43 -3.66
N ARG A 31 -4.74 -6.17 -3.96
CA ARG A 31 -5.55 -5.34 -4.84
C ARG A 31 -5.63 -5.88 -6.26
N ALA A 32 -4.53 -6.37 -6.82
CA ALA A 32 -4.51 -6.99 -8.14
C ALA A 32 -5.43 -8.22 -8.21
N ARG A 33 -5.50 -9.02 -7.12
CA ARG A 33 -6.44 -10.15 -7.02
C ARG A 33 -7.91 -9.71 -7.02
N GLN A 34 -8.23 -8.58 -6.37
CA GLN A 34 -9.58 -8.00 -6.43
C GLN A 34 -9.94 -7.58 -7.86
N LEU A 35 -9.03 -6.90 -8.56
CA LEU A 35 -9.24 -6.49 -9.96
C LEU A 35 -9.40 -7.70 -10.89
N GLN A 36 -8.63 -8.78 -10.66
CA GLN A 36 -8.80 -10.04 -11.38
C GLN A 36 -10.16 -10.71 -11.10
N ALA A 37 -10.70 -10.55 -9.90
CA ALA A 37 -12.03 -11.03 -9.53
C ALA A 37 -13.18 -10.15 -10.05
N GLY A 38 -12.89 -9.11 -10.84
CA GLY A 38 -13.90 -8.22 -11.42
C GLY A 38 -14.23 -7.00 -10.56
N ALA A 39 -13.45 -6.70 -9.52
CA ALA A 39 -13.62 -5.45 -8.76
C ALA A 39 -13.35 -4.24 -9.66
N ARG A 40 -14.09 -3.15 -9.40
CA ARG A 40 -13.94 -1.90 -10.14
C ARG A 40 -12.60 -1.25 -9.82
N SER A 41 -11.89 -0.79 -10.86
CA SER A 41 -10.70 0.04 -10.71
C SER A 41 -11.09 1.46 -10.28
N PHE A 42 -10.27 2.06 -9.41
CA PHE A 42 -10.38 3.46 -9.02
C PHE A 42 -9.83 4.38 -10.09
N LEU A 43 -8.83 3.91 -10.84
CA LEU A 43 -8.24 4.65 -11.94
C LEU A 43 -8.86 4.24 -13.29
N PRO A 44 -9.05 5.18 -14.23
CA PRO A 44 -9.33 4.84 -15.62
C PRO A 44 -8.11 4.10 -16.18
N THR A 45 -8.28 2.81 -16.52
CA THR A 45 -7.14 1.98 -16.89
C THR A 45 -6.86 2.12 -18.39
N THR A 46 -5.63 2.54 -18.74
CA THR A 46 -5.12 2.39 -20.10
C THR A 46 -4.58 0.96 -20.33
N SER A 47 -4.16 0.31 -19.25
CA SER A 47 -3.55 -1.03 -19.27
C SER A 47 -4.56 -2.09 -18.85
N ARG A 48 -4.52 -3.23 -19.53
CA ARG A 48 -5.29 -4.45 -19.20
C ARG A 48 -4.64 -5.29 -18.09
N LYS A 49 -3.42 -4.95 -17.64
CA LYS A 49 -2.70 -5.73 -16.62
C LYS A 49 -3.14 -5.31 -15.21
N PRO A 50 -3.81 -6.19 -14.44
CA PRO A 50 -4.39 -5.83 -13.14
C PRO A 50 -3.33 -5.44 -12.11
N THR A 51 -2.12 -6.00 -12.19
CA THR A 51 -0.99 -5.66 -11.32
C THR A 51 -0.49 -4.24 -11.53
N VAL A 52 -0.50 -3.73 -12.77
CA VAL A 52 -0.08 -2.36 -13.06
C VAL A 52 -1.10 -1.36 -12.50
N THR A 53 -2.39 -1.62 -12.72
CA THR A 53 -3.46 -0.80 -12.15
C THR A 53 -3.41 -0.80 -10.63
N ALA A 54 -3.22 -1.96 -10.00
CA ALA A 54 -3.13 -2.07 -8.55
C ALA A 54 -1.92 -1.29 -7.97
N LEU A 55 -0.74 -1.37 -8.60
CA LEU A 55 0.43 -0.62 -8.18
C LEU A 55 0.18 0.90 -8.24
N GLU A 56 -0.43 1.39 -9.33
CA GLU A 56 -0.79 2.80 -9.46
C GLU A 56 -1.82 3.26 -8.43
N GLU A 57 -2.83 2.45 -8.14
CA GLU A 57 -3.84 2.77 -7.13
C GLU A 57 -3.23 2.83 -5.72
N VAL A 58 -2.38 1.87 -5.37
CA VAL A 58 -1.69 1.84 -4.06
C VAL A 58 -0.71 3.01 -3.93
N ARG A 59 0.04 3.30 -4.98
CA ARG A 59 1.00 4.42 -5.01
C ARG A 59 0.32 5.78 -4.84
N ARG A 60 -0.93 5.92 -5.29
CA ARG A 60 -1.73 7.14 -5.13
C ARG A 60 -2.52 7.20 -3.81
N GLY A 61 -2.37 6.20 -2.93
CA GLY A 61 -3.14 6.14 -1.67
C GLY A 61 -4.64 5.91 -1.89
N LEU A 62 -5.04 5.32 -3.02
CA LEU A 62 -6.46 5.06 -3.31
C LEU A 62 -6.96 3.74 -2.71
N VAL A 63 -6.05 2.92 -2.19
CA VAL A 63 -6.33 1.60 -1.66
C VAL A 63 -6.13 1.62 -0.15
N GLN A 64 -7.24 1.54 0.56
CA GLN A 64 -7.21 1.39 2.01
C GLN A 64 -6.80 -0.04 2.38
N TYR A 65 -5.97 -0.15 3.41
CA TYR A 65 -5.59 -1.42 4.01
C TYR A 65 -5.62 -1.28 5.53
N GLU A 66 -5.91 -2.38 6.20
CA GLU A 66 -5.89 -2.49 7.66
C GLU A 66 -4.90 -3.58 8.04
N ASP A 67 -4.14 -3.34 9.10
CA ASP A 67 -3.23 -4.34 9.68
C ASP A 67 -3.53 -4.43 11.18
N PRO A 68 -4.42 -5.33 11.61
CA PRO A 68 -4.92 -5.35 12.98
C PRO A 68 -3.82 -5.59 14.01
N ILE A 69 -2.75 -6.30 13.64
CA ILE A 69 -1.62 -6.57 14.54
C ILE A 69 -0.82 -5.29 14.73
N ARG A 70 -0.53 -4.58 13.64
CA ARG A 70 0.17 -3.30 13.68
C ARG A 70 -0.65 -2.23 14.39
N ASP A 71 -1.93 -2.12 14.06
CA ASP A 71 -2.82 -1.10 14.61
C ASP A 71 -2.99 -1.29 16.12
N ALA A 72 -3.10 -2.54 16.58
CA ALA A 72 -3.07 -2.88 18.00
C ALA A 72 -1.72 -2.54 18.66
N ALA A 73 -0.59 -2.81 18.00
CA ALA A 73 0.74 -2.48 18.52
C ALA A 73 0.99 -0.96 18.58
N LEU A 74 0.50 -0.19 17.60
CA LEU A 74 0.52 1.28 17.60
C LEU A 74 -0.33 1.83 18.75
N ALA A 75 -1.54 1.29 18.94
CA ALA A 75 -2.41 1.67 20.05
C ALA A 75 -1.75 1.42 21.41
N ALA A 76 -1.16 0.23 21.61
CA ALA A 76 -0.48 -0.12 22.86
C ALA A 76 0.73 0.77 23.17
N ARG A 77 1.46 1.24 22.15
CA ARG A 77 2.57 2.20 22.32
C ARG A 77 2.10 3.59 22.79
N ASN A 78 0.88 3.99 22.43
CA ASN A 78 0.36 5.32 22.74
C ASN A 78 -0.26 5.40 24.15
N THR A 79 -0.68 4.29 24.74
CA THR A 79 -1.28 4.24 26.08
C THR A 79 -0.28 4.33 27.24
N GLY A 80 1.02 4.29 26.95
CA GLY A 80 2.10 4.29 27.94
C GLY A 80 2.76 5.64 28.20
N LYS A 81 2.15 6.76 27.77
CA LYS A 81 2.68 8.11 27.96
C LYS A 81 1.70 8.99 28.72
#